data_AF-A0A969D3B0-F1
#
_entry.id   AF-A0A969D3B0-F1
#
_cell.length_a   1.000
_cell.length_b   1.000
_cell.length_c   1.000
_cell.angle_alpha   90.00
_cell.angle_beta   90.00
_cell.angle_gamma   90.00
#
_symmetry.space_group_name_H-M   'P 1'
#
loop_
_entity.id
_entity.type
_entity.pdbx_description
1 polymer ?
#
loop_
_entity_poly.entity_id
_entity_poly.type
_entity_poly.pdbx_seq_one_letter_code
_entity_poly.pdbx_strand_id
1 'polypeptide(L)'
;MRTYHLSLLLGLTTSATLAVSLPVQAGVFNFDSLQYIKTRPLPSNDVLEFFGGVDRKQGYTGFFNLAPNALDRGHIEIAKNSPGNIAPYYTTGRDRTPEVPSLGSTRSASLDSGTGFTNFFNYLNDNNIDLGTIGMSYGQKSGVDFTKTWNLGEDKLGQDWFGSPDSTLEERIYRANPDDVEIFLSFGTTKFIDFGYSDFYSLLEYGATASIADDSEAILSNPFTVKKVSGLNPLLDGLASAFLLDLSDRRIQAVHESAAVADVNFSSGNGYGVAAFDFPISFRAVSVSVPEPSLMVGLLTLGTLSVVLRRKKQNNWS
;
A
#
# COMPACT_ATOMS: atom_id res chain seq x y z
N MET A 1 56.27 -4.80 48.82
CA MET A 1 55.30 -3.94 48.09
C MET A 1 54.21 -4.86 47.56
N ARG A 2 53.22 -5.22 48.39
CA ARG A 2 51.84 -4.69 48.42
C ARG A 2 51.14 -4.64 47.05
N THR A 3 50.44 -5.73 46.77
CA THR A 3 49.28 -5.89 45.90
C THR A 3 48.16 -4.90 46.26
N TYR A 4 47.49 -4.36 45.25
CA TYR A 4 46.18 -3.73 45.40
C TYR A 4 45.24 -4.33 44.35
N HIS A 5 44.37 -5.21 44.83
CA HIS A 5 43.12 -5.57 44.16
C HIS A 5 42.10 -4.51 44.54
N LEU A 6 41.57 -3.76 43.57
CA LEU A 6 40.38 -2.95 43.80
C LEU A 6 39.18 -3.72 43.26
N SER A 7 38.39 -4.25 44.19
CA SER A 7 37.06 -4.78 43.96
C SER A 7 36.12 -3.64 43.58
N LEU A 8 35.42 -3.75 42.45
CA LEU A 8 34.26 -2.93 42.16
C LEU A 8 33.07 -3.86 41.93
N LEU A 9 32.17 -3.92 42.93
CA LEU A 9 30.89 -4.60 42.84
C LEU A 9 29.79 -3.59 43.20
N LEU A 10 28.78 -3.62 42.33
CA LEU A 10 27.36 -3.29 42.54
C LEU A 10 26.93 -1.81 42.51
N GLY A 11 26.33 -1.49 41.36
CA GLY A 11 25.35 -0.44 41.18
C GLY A 11 24.59 -0.63 39.85
N LEU A 12 24.18 -1.86 39.51
CA LEU A 12 23.29 -2.10 38.37
C LEU A 12 21.85 -1.76 38.78
N THR A 13 21.48 -0.48 38.65
CA THR A 13 20.08 -0.13 38.46
C THR A 13 19.71 -0.46 37.02
N THR A 14 19.07 -1.61 36.82
CA THR A 14 18.38 -1.93 35.59
C THR A 14 17.22 -0.95 35.40
N SER A 15 17.49 0.13 34.67
CA SER A 15 16.42 0.88 34.01
C SER A 15 15.84 -0.05 32.94
N ALA A 16 14.82 -0.82 33.31
CA ALA A 16 13.95 -1.45 32.32
C ALA A 16 13.19 -0.32 31.63
N THR A 17 13.74 0.17 30.53
CA THR A 17 12.96 0.91 29.52
C THR A 17 11.94 -0.08 28.98
N LEU A 18 10.77 -0.13 29.60
CA LEU A 18 9.57 -0.61 28.94
C LEU A 18 9.38 0.31 27.73
N ALA A 19 9.77 -0.17 26.55
CA ALA A 19 9.34 0.37 25.28
C ALA A 19 7.84 0.11 25.18
N VAL A 20 7.05 0.92 25.88
CA VAL A 20 5.63 1.06 25.61
C VAL A 20 5.60 1.69 24.22
N SER A 21 5.11 0.94 23.23
CA SER A 21 4.79 1.52 21.93
C SER A 21 3.85 2.69 22.19
N LEU A 22 4.35 3.90 21.95
CA LEU A 22 3.51 5.08 22.00
C LEU A 22 2.43 4.91 20.92
N PRO A 23 1.18 5.31 21.22
CA PRO A 23 0.10 5.22 20.26
C PRO A 23 0.47 6.01 19.00
N VAL A 24 0.29 5.36 17.85
CA VAL A 24 0.22 5.88 16.47
C VAL A 24 0.78 7.29 16.32
N GLN A 25 2.03 7.38 15.84
CA GLN A 25 2.57 8.62 15.30
C GLN A 25 1.58 9.17 14.27
N ALA A 26 1.16 10.42 14.45
CA ALA A 26 0.41 11.15 13.44
C ALA A 26 1.14 11.00 12.10
N GLY A 27 0.39 10.76 11.02
CA GLY A 27 0.95 10.50 9.70
C GLY A 27 2.04 11.51 9.36
N VAL A 28 3.21 11.02 8.96
CA VAL A 28 4.38 11.87 8.64
C VAL A 28 4.09 12.68 7.39
N PHE A 29 3.36 12.08 6.44
CA PHE A 29 3.08 12.67 5.15
C PHE A 29 1.84 13.58 5.23
N ASN A 30 1.93 14.80 4.72
CA ASN A 30 0.80 15.72 4.67
C ASN A 30 -0.10 15.41 3.46
N PHE A 31 -1.08 14.53 3.61
CA PHE A 31 -1.98 14.18 2.51
C PHE A 31 -2.89 15.34 2.04
N ASP A 32 -3.05 16.40 2.83
CA ASP A 32 -3.87 17.56 2.43
C ASP A 32 -3.18 18.44 1.38
N SER A 33 -1.86 18.29 1.18
CA SER A 33 -1.12 19.02 0.16
C SER A 33 -1.22 18.40 -1.24
N LEU A 34 -1.71 17.16 -1.36
CA LEU A 34 -1.88 16.47 -2.64
C LEU A 34 -2.84 17.21 -3.57
N GLN A 35 -2.42 17.39 -4.81
CA GLN A 35 -3.12 18.19 -5.81
C GLN A 35 -3.92 17.31 -6.78
N TYR A 36 -3.43 16.12 -7.10
CA TYR A 36 -3.98 15.30 -8.20
C TYR A 36 -4.60 13.99 -7.72
N ILE A 37 -3.90 13.26 -6.86
CA ILE A 37 -4.38 12.01 -6.27
C ILE A 37 -5.35 12.37 -5.16
N LYS A 38 -6.62 12.01 -5.35
CA LYS A 38 -7.71 12.35 -4.41
C LYS A 38 -7.88 11.34 -3.28
N THR A 39 -7.23 10.19 -3.39
CA THR A 39 -7.32 9.14 -2.39
C THR A 39 -6.59 9.57 -1.12
N ARG A 40 -7.17 9.24 0.04
CA ARG A 40 -6.60 9.54 1.36
C ARG A 40 -6.59 8.26 2.19
N PRO A 41 -5.63 8.09 3.13
CA PRO A 41 -5.70 7.02 4.10
C PRO A 41 -7.00 7.13 4.90
N LEU A 42 -7.78 6.04 4.92
CA LEU A 42 -8.97 5.95 5.74
C LEU A 42 -8.59 5.41 7.13
N PRO A 43 -9.20 5.95 8.20
CA PRO A 43 -8.95 5.47 9.55
C PRO A 43 -9.49 4.04 9.72
N SER A 44 -8.73 3.20 10.42
CA SER A 44 -9.15 1.85 10.82
C SER A 44 -8.41 1.45 12.09
N ASN A 45 -9.11 0.75 13.00
CA ASN A 45 -8.49 0.05 14.12
C ASN A 45 -8.16 -1.41 13.79
N ASP A 46 -8.57 -1.86 12.60
CA ASP A 46 -8.38 -3.21 12.12
C ASP A 46 -7.35 -3.15 11.00
N VAL A 47 -6.14 -3.57 11.33
CA VAL A 47 -4.93 -3.37 10.52
C VAL A 47 -4.07 -4.62 10.56
N LEU A 48 -3.55 -5.01 9.40
CA LEU A 48 -2.50 -6.01 9.27
C LEU A 48 -1.23 -5.32 8.77
N GLU A 49 -0.13 -5.51 9.48
CA GLU A 49 1.16 -4.92 9.15
C GLU A 49 2.03 -5.95 8.46
N PHE A 50 2.45 -5.64 7.24
CA PHE A 50 3.35 -6.46 6.45
C PHE A 50 4.70 -5.77 6.32
N PHE A 51 5.76 -6.57 6.36
CA PHE A 51 7.12 -6.09 6.09
C PHE A 51 7.84 -7.02 5.15
N GLY A 52 8.40 -6.45 4.09
CA GLY A 52 9.27 -7.13 3.14
C GLY A 52 10.64 -6.50 3.09
N GLY A 53 11.62 -7.09 3.77
CA GLY A 53 13.00 -6.62 3.74
C GLY A 53 13.76 -7.10 2.50
N VAL A 54 14.56 -6.22 1.91
CA VAL A 54 15.39 -6.52 0.74
C VAL A 54 16.47 -7.56 1.08
N ASP A 55 16.96 -7.55 2.32
CA ASP A 55 17.87 -8.54 2.91
C ASP A 55 17.25 -9.95 2.97
N ARG A 56 15.93 -10.04 3.15
CA ARG A 56 15.16 -11.30 3.21
C ARG A 56 14.68 -11.78 1.84
N LYS A 57 15.17 -11.18 0.75
CA LYS A 57 14.66 -11.42 -0.61
C LYS A 57 13.16 -11.15 -0.73
N GLN A 58 12.67 -10.18 0.01
CA GLN A 58 11.32 -9.63 -0.09
C GLN A 58 11.46 -8.16 -0.50
N GLY A 59 10.36 -7.41 -0.41
CA GLY A 59 10.26 -6.02 -0.83
C GLY A 59 9.45 -5.86 -2.10
N TYR A 60 9.58 -4.70 -2.72
CA TYR A 60 9.05 -4.45 -4.05
C TYR A 60 10.16 -3.93 -4.97
N THR A 61 9.89 -3.96 -6.27
CA THR A 61 10.80 -3.44 -7.28
C THR A 61 10.11 -2.42 -8.15
N GLY A 62 10.72 -1.26 -8.30
CA GLY A 62 10.45 -0.33 -9.38
C GLY A 62 11.38 -0.62 -10.56
N PHE A 63 10.90 -0.53 -11.79
CA PHE A 63 11.73 -0.76 -12.96
C PHE A 63 11.36 0.14 -14.13
N PHE A 64 12.33 0.38 -14.99
CA PHE A 64 12.26 1.29 -16.14
C PHE A 64 13.09 0.77 -17.30
N ASN A 65 12.67 1.08 -18.52
CA ASN A 65 13.39 0.66 -19.71
C ASN A 65 14.72 1.41 -19.86
N LEU A 66 15.81 0.69 -20.14
CA LEU A 66 17.13 1.30 -20.31
C LEU A 66 17.30 2.00 -21.66
N ALA A 67 16.43 1.71 -22.64
CA ALA A 67 16.47 2.36 -23.94
C ALA A 67 16.00 3.82 -23.81
N PRO A 68 16.82 4.83 -24.20
CA PRO A 68 16.54 6.24 -23.94
C PRO A 68 15.23 6.80 -24.53
N ASN A 69 14.75 6.19 -25.61
CA ASN A 69 13.56 6.63 -26.35
C ASN A 69 12.35 5.71 -26.13
N ALA A 70 12.44 4.77 -25.19
CA ALA A 70 11.33 3.88 -24.89
C ALA A 70 10.25 4.61 -24.08
N LEU A 71 8.99 4.29 -24.36
CA LEU A 71 7.85 4.97 -23.75
C LEU A 71 7.71 4.62 -22.25
N ASP A 72 8.17 3.43 -21.89
CA ASP A 72 8.23 2.82 -20.55
C ASP A 72 9.57 3.11 -19.82
N ARG A 73 10.25 4.20 -20.18
CA ARG A 73 11.48 4.66 -19.51
C ARG A 73 11.23 5.32 -18.16
N GLY A 74 9.98 5.64 -17.84
CA GLY A 74 9.65 6.48 -16.68
C GLY A 74 9.97 7.95 -16.95
N HIS A 75 10.12 8.74 -15.90
CA HIS A 75 10.43 10.17 -15.99
C HIS A 75 11.62 10.57 -15.11
N ILE A 76 12.16 11.75 -15.39
CA ILE A 76 13.08 12.42 -14.47
C ILE A 76 12.24 13.25 -13.52
N GLU A 77 12.52 13.13 -12.23
CA GLU A 77 11.88 13.91 -11.19
C GLU A 77 12.09 15.41 -11.42
N ILE A 78 11.03 16.20 -11.26
CA ILE A 78 11.06 17.65 -11.51
C ILE A 78 10.54 18.48 -10.34
N ALA A 79 10.08 17.84 -9.27
CA ALA A 79 9.65 18.53 -8.07
C ALA A 79 10.78 19.42 -7.52
N LYS A 80 10.40 20.53 -6.90
CA LYS A 80 11.33 21.39 -6.18
C LYS A 80 12.11 20.57 -5.17
N ASN A 81 13.42 20.80 -5.09
CA ASN A 81 14.37 20.09 -4.21
C ASN A 81 14.61 18.61 -4.53
N SER A 82 13.92 18.02 -5.51
CA SER A 82 14.26 16.70 -5.99
C SER A 82 15.71 16.66 -6.51
N PRO A 83 16.44 15.54 -6.29
CA PRO A 83 17.76 15.31 -6.88
C PRO A 83 17.74 15.09 -8.40
N GLY A 84 16.56 14.99 -9.02
CA GLY A 84 16.42 14.70 -10.45
C GLY A 84 16.72 13.24 -10.79
N ASN A 85 16.31 12.31 -9.91
CA ASN A 85 16.47 10.88 -10.16
C ASN A 85 15.52 10.40 -11.27
N ILE A 86 15.76 9.18 -11.76
CA ILE A 86 14.79 8.50 -12.63
C ILE A 86 13.71 7.85 -11.77
N ALA A 87 12.47 8.28 -11.96
CA ALA A 87 11.30 7.63 -11.41
C ALA A 87 11.02 6.34 -12.20
N PRO A 88 10.83 5.19 -11.54
CA PRO A 88 10.44 3.96 -12.22
C PRO A 88 9.13 4.14 -13.00
N TYR A 89 8.99 3.45 -14.12
CA TYR A 89 7.74 3.44 -14.88
C TYR A 89 6.67 2.57 -14.23
N TYR A 90 7.10 1.49 -13.59
CA TYR A 90 6.20 0.48 -13.04
C TYR A 90 6.77 -0.16 -11.78
N THR A 91 5.88 -0.66 -10.93
CA THR A 91 6.25 -1.37 -9.71
C THR A 91 5.58 -2.73 -9.64
N THR A 92 6.30 -3.67 -9.03
CA THR A 92 5.77 -5.01 -8.77
C THR A 92 6.37 -5.56 -7.50
N GLY A 93 5.69 -6.52 -6.91
CA GLY A 93 6.23 -7.35 -5.85
C GLY A 93 7.56 -7.99 -6.23
N ARG A 94 8.51 -8.12 -5.31
CA ARG A 94 9.84 -8.64 -5.66
C ARG A 94 9.83 -10.09 -6.15
N ASP A 95 8.82 -10.88 -5.79
CA ASP A 95 8.57 -12.23 -6.35
C ASP A 95 8.17 -12.22 -7.84
N ARG A 96 7.87 -11.04 -8.37
CA ARG A 96 7.41 -10.78 -9.73
C ARG A 96 8.38 -9.92 -10.54
N THR A 97 9.54 -9.60 -9.99
CA THR A 97 10.58 -8.74 -10.57
C THR A 97 11.10 -9.26 -11.92
N PRO A 98 11.47 -8.37 -12.86
CA PRO A 98 12.23 -8.72 -14.07
C PRO A 98 13.75 -8.84 -13.85
N GLU A 99 14.23 -8.71 -12.60
CA GLU A 99 15.65 -8.79 -12.24
C GLU A 99 16.31 -10.11 -12.69
N VAL A 100 17.56 -10.00 -13.16
CA VAL A 100 18.38 -11.15 -13.59
C VAL A 100 19.77 -11.08 -12.92
N PRO A 101 20.23 -12.16 -12.26
CA PRO A 101 19.53 -13.42 -12.01
C PRO A 101 18.38 -13.27 -11.02
N SER A 102 17.36 -14.13 -11.12
CA SER A 102 16.29 -14.18 -10.13
C SER A 102 16.87 -14.48 -8.74
N LEU A 103 16.44 -13.71 -7.74
CA LEU A 103 16.89 -13.87 -6.35
C LEU A 103 16.14 -14.99 -5.60
N GLY A 104 15.09 -15.55 -6.22
CA GLY A 104 14.24 -16.58 -5.59
C GLY A 104 13.24 -16.03 -4.58
N SER A 105 12.83 -14.77 -4.73
CA SER A 105 11.75 -14.17 -3.96
C SER A 105 10.44 -14.92 -4.16
N THR A 106 9.72 -15.19 -3.08
CA THR A 106 8.45 -15.95 -3.11
C THR A 106 7.22 -15.12 -2.73
N ARG A 107 7.46 -13.91 -2.23
CA ARG A 107 6.45 -12.92 -1.87
C ARG A 107 7.07 -11.52 -1.82
N SER A 108 6.24 -10.50 -1.76
CA SER A 108 6.67 -9.11 -1.56
C SER A 108 6.85 -8.76 -0.09
N ALA A 109 6.00 -9.28 0.80
CA ALA A 109 6.13 -9.06 2.24
C ALA A 109 5.55 -10.24 3.03
N SER A 110 6.00 -10.39 4.27
CA SER A 110 5.41 -11.31 5.26
C SER A 110 4.59 -10.52 6.27
N LEU A 111 3.52 -11.13 6.78
CA LEU A 111 2.75 -10.57 7.89
C LEU A 111 3.64 -10.54 9.14
N ASP A 112 3.78 -9.37 9.73
CA ASP A 112 4.61 -9.13 10.91
C ASP A 112 3.75 -9.01 12.17
N SER A 113 2.65 -8.25 12.08
CA SER A 113 1.72 -8.05 13.19
C SER A 113 0.34 -7.60 12.70
N GLY A 114 -0.59 -7.39 13.63
CA GLY A 114 -1.87 -6.77 13.32
C GLY A 114 -2.82 -6.71 14.51
N THR A 115 -3.95 -6.07 14.28
CA THR A 115 -5.03 -5.83 15.26
C THR A 115 -6.39 -5.88 14.57
N GLY A 116 -7.45 -6.20 15.31
CA GLY A 116 -8.84 -6.14 14.83
C GLY A 116 -9.30 -7.31 13.95
N PHE A 117 -8.38 -8.12 13.42
CA PHE A 117 -8.68 -9.35 12.68
C PHE A 117 -8.82 -10.57 13.61
N THR A 118 -9.78 -10.52 14.53
CA THR A 118 -9.90 -11.51 15.62
C THR A 118 -10.14 -12.93 15.12
N ASN A 119 -11.03 -13.14 14.16
CA ASN A 119 -11.31 -14.48 13.64
C ASN A 119 -10.08 -15.06 12.94
N PHE A 120 -9.41 -14.24 12.13
CA PHE A 120 -8.18 -14.61 11.44
C PHE A 120 -7.07 -14.99 12.43
N PHE A 121 -6.76 -14.15 13.43
CA PHE A 121 -5.73 -14.45 14.41
C PHE A 121 -6.05 -15.66 15.29
N ASN A 122 -7.33 -15.84 15.67
CA ASN A 122 -7.75 -17.05 16.38
C ASN A 122 -7.53 -18.29 15.51
N TYR A 123 -7.90 -18.24 14.23
CA TYR A 123 -7.68 -19.35 13.30
C TYR A 123 -6.20 -19.69 13.14
N LEU A 124 -5.33 -18.68 13.03
CA LEU A 124 -3.87 -18.87 12.98
C LEU A 124 -3.36 -19.55 14.25
N ASN A 125 -3.78 -19.10 15.43
CA ASN A 125 -3.39 -19.67 16.72
C ASN A 125 -3.87 -21.12 16.88
N ASP A 126 -5.16 -21.38 16.60
CA ASP A 126 -5.77 -22.70 16.76
C ASP A 126 -5.15 -23.75 15.82
N ASN A 127 -4.59 -23.33 14.70
CA ASN A 127 -3.92 -24.20 13.72
C ASN A 127 -2.39 -24.11 13.76
N ASN A 128 -1.82 -23.40 14.76
CA ASN A 128 -0.37 -23.22 14.93
C ASN A 128 0.31 -22.71 13.64
N ILE A 129 -0.26 -21.68 13.02
CA ILE A 129 0.26 -21.02 11.83
C ILE A 129 1.03 -19.76 12.23
N ASP A 130 2.32 -19.72 11.92
CA ASP A 130 3.16 -18.55 12.16
C ASP A 130 2.79 -17.39 11.22
N LEU A 131 2.75 -16.16 11.74
CA LEU A 131 2.42 -14.95 10.97
C LEU A 131 3.29 -14.83 9.70
N GLY A 132 4.60 -15.05 9.83
CA GLY A 132 5.54 -14.91 8.73
C GLY A 132 5.28 -15.85 7.53
N THR A 133 4.47 -16.89 7.72
CA THR A 133 4.03 -17.78 6.62
C THR A 133 2.96 -17.16 5.74
N ILE A 134 2.22 -16.16 6.25
CA ILE A 134 1.27 -15.35 5.49
C ILE A 134 2.04 -14.31 4.69
N GLY A 135 1.97 -14.41 3.37
CA GLY A 135 2.61 -13.50 2.43
C GLY A 135 1.62 -12.56 1.78
N MET A 136 2.08 -11.35 1.46
CA MET A 136 1.42 -10.42 0.56
C MET A 136 2.27 -10.31 -0.71
N SER A 137 1.61 -10.31 -1.87
CA SER A 137 2.27 -10.01 -3.14
C SER A 137 1.38 -9.24 -4.09
N TYR A 138 1.99 -8.57 -5.05
CA TYR A 138 1.31 -7.94 -6.18
C TYR A 138 2.16 -8.02 -7.45
N GLY A 139 1.51 -8.04 -8.61
CA GLY A 139 2.19 -8.08 -9.91
C GLY A 139 1.43 -8.89 -10.95
N GLN A 140 2.13 -9.34 -11.99
CA GLN A 140 1.56 -10.15 -13.07
C GLN A 140 0.92 -11.45 -12.57
N LYS A 141 -0.23 -11.81 -13.13
CA LYS A 141 -0.87 -13.10 -12.93
C LYS A 141 0.03 -14.23 -13.41
N SER A 142 -0.17 -15.41 -12.84
CA SER A 142 0.59 -16.61 -13.24
C SER A 142 0.51 -16.85 -14.76
N GLY A 143 1.66 -17.05 -15.40
CA GLY A 143 1.76 -17.29 -16.84
C GLY A 143 1.65 -16.04 -17.72
N VAL A 144 1.45 -14.85 -17.13
CA VAL A 144 1.47 -13.57 -17.85
C VAL A 144 2.88 -13.00 -17.84
N ASP A 145 3.32 -12.49 -18.98
CA ASP A 145 4.60 -11.80 -19.14
C ASP A 145 4.51 -10.40 -18.53
N PHE A 146 5.47 -10.00 -17.70
CA PHE A 146 5.53 -8.67 -17.09
C PHE A 146 5.56 -7.56 -18.15
N THR A 147 6.11 -7.83 -19.34
CA THR A 147 6.15 -6.85 -20.44
C THR A 147 4.77 -6.52 -21.02
N LYS A 148 3.74 -7.28 -20.65
CA LYS A 148 2.35 -7.06 -21.08
C LYS A 148 1.50 -6.38 -20.01
N THR A 149 1.96 -6.33 -18.76
CA THR A 149 1.13 -5.86 -17.64
C THR A 149 1.05 -4.35 -17.51
N TRP A 150 1.97 -3.63 -18.11
CA TRP A 150 2.16 -2.18 -17.98
C TRP A 150 1.81 -1.38 -19.24
N ASN A 151 0.82 -1.85 -20.02
CA ASN A 151 0.46 -1.30 -21.33
C ASN A 151 -0.23 0.09 -21.27
N LEU A 152 0.42 1.09 -20.65
CA LEU A 152 -0.02 2.48 -20.57
C LEU A 152 0.59 3.38 -21.66
N GLY A 153 1.61 2.90 -22.38
CA GLY A 153 2.34 3.71 -23.35
C GLY A 153 3.43 4.56 -22.70
N GLU A 154 3.35 5.89 -22.86
CA GLU A 154 4.31 6.83 -22.31
C GLU A 154 3.96 7.22 -20.86
N ASP A 155 4.96 7.50 -20.04
CA ASP A 155 4.81 8.05 -18.70
C ASP A 155 4.53 9.56 -18.72
N LYS A 156 3.25 9.96 -18.71
CA LYS A 156 2.85 11.34 -19.03
C LYS A 156 2.61 12.22 -17.80
N LEU A 157 3.31 13.35 -17.77
CA LEU A 157 3.04 14.45 -16.82
C LEU A 157 1.59 14.94 -17.02
N GLY A 158 0.83 15.03 -15.92
CA GLY A 158 -0.56 15.44 -15.95
C GLY A 158 -1.56 14.27 -16.06
N GLN A 159 -1.07 13.03 -16.22
CA GLN A 159 -1.91 11.84 -16.42
C GLN A 159 -1.49 10.66 -15.52
N ASP A 160 -0.22 10.30 -15.56
CA ASP A 160 0.37 9.15 -14.88
C ASP A 160 1.23 9.60 -13.69
N TRP A 161 1.77 10.80 -13.77
CA TRP A 161 2.46 11.45 -12.67
C TRP A 161 2.29 12.97 -12.72
N PHE A 162 2.61 13.62 -11.60
CA PHE A 162 2.50 15.05 -11.43
C PHE A 162 3.66 15.57 -10.59
N GLY A 163 4.30 16.63 -11.06
CA GLY A 163 5.37 17.33 -10.37
C GLY A 163 5.49 18.75 -10.93
N SER A 164 6.13 19.64 -10.16
CA SER A 164 6.41 21.00 -10.61
C SER A 164 7.67 21.53 -9.93
N PRO A 165 8.51 22.31 -10.62
CA PRO A 165 9.65 23.01 -10.00
C PRO A 165 9.24 24.00 -8.89
N ASP A 166 7.96 24.36 -8.80
CA ASP A 166 7.42 25.28 -7.79
C ASP A 166 6.85 24.55 -6.56
N SER A 167 6.72 23.22 -6.61
CA SER A 167 6.14 22.37 -5.57
C SER A 167 7.14 21.30 -5.16
N THR A 168 7.26 21.03 -3.86
CA THR A 168 8.14 19.99 -3.33
C THR A 168 7.53 18.59 -3.41
N LEU A 169 6.27 18.51 -3.85
CA LEU A 169 5.53 17.26 -4.07
C LEU A 169 5.75 16.67 -5.46
N GLU A 170 5.87 15.35 -5.48
CA GLU A 170 5.68 14.52 -6.67
C GLU A 170 4.66 13.42 -6.39
N GLU A 171 3.68 13.28 -7.29
CA GLU A 171 2.59 12.32 -7.18
C GLU A 171 2.66 11.36 -8.37
N ARG A 172 2.81 10.05 -8.12
CA ARG A 172 2.95 9.02 -9.16
C ARG A 172 1.83 8.00 -9.07
N ILE A 173 1.31 7.58 -10.22
CA ILE A 173 0.26 6.58 -10.35
C ILE A 173 0.81 5.38 -11.11
N TYR A 174 1.11 4.30 -10.39
CA TYR A 174 1.51 3.04 -11.01
C TYR A 174 0.27 2.26 -11.45
N ARG A 175 -0.15 2.52 -12.70
CA ARG A 175 -1.24 1.78 -13.33
C ARG A 175 -0.74 0.51 -14.02
N ALA A 176 -1.63 -0.45 -14.15
CA ALA A 176 -1.42 -1.70 -14.86
C ALA A 176 -2.66 -2.07 -15.66
N ASN A 177 -2.53 -3.03 -16.57
CA ASN A 177 -3.69 -3.69 -17.15
C ASN A 177 -4.38 -4.55 -16.07
N PRO A 178 -5.58 -4.17 -15.58
CA PRO A 178 -6.25 -4.86 -14.47
C PRO A 178 -6.55 -6.35 -14.77
N ASP A 179 -6.64 -6.72 -16.04
CA ASP A 179 -6.88 -8.11 -16.45
C ASP A 179 -5.64 -8.99 -16.32
N ASP A 180 -4.45 -8.39 -16.27
CA ASP A 180 -3.16 -9.09 -16.30
C ASP A 180 -2.45 -9.12 -14.95
N VAL A 181 -2.92 -8.35 -13.97
CA VAL A 181 -2.27 -8.21 -12.66
C VAL A 181 -3.20 -8.52 -11.50
N GLU A 182 -2.60 -8.81 -10.35
CA GLU A 182 -3.30 -9.13 -9.13
C GLU A 182 -2.54 -8.66 -7.88
N ILE A 183 -3.28 -8.42 -6.81
CA ILE A 183 -2.81 -8.28 -5.44
C ILE A 183 -3.43 -9.44 -4.64
N PHE A 184 -2.66 -10.12 -3.80
CA PHE A 184 -3.15 -11.31 -3.10
C PHE A 184 -2.44 -11.60 -1.78
N LEU A 185 -3.08 -12.44 -0.95
CA LEU A 185 -2.41 -13.10 0.19
C LEU A 185 -2.15 -14.58 -0.10
N SER A 186 -1.02 -15.07 0.38
CA SER A 186 -0.62 -16.47 0.28
C SER A 186 -0.29 -17.08 1.64
N PHE A 187 -0.52 -18.38 1.80
CA PHE A 187 0.06 -19.20 2.87
C PHE A 187 1.18 -20.03 2.24
N GLY A 188 2.42 -19.78 2.67
CA GLY A 188 3.57 -20.21 1.87
C GLY A 188 3.51 -19.58 0.48
N THR A 189 3.50 -20.41 -0.57
CA THR A 189 3.34 -19.98 -1.97
C THR A 189 1.91 -20.17 -2.50
N THR A 190 0.97 -20.65 -1.67
CA THR A 190 -0.39 -20.93 -2.11
C THR A 190 -1.30 -19.75 -1.83
N LYS A 191 -1.84 -19.14 -2.89
CA LYS A 191 -2.81 -18.03 -2.80
C LYS A 191 -4.10 -18.48 -2.10
N PHE A 192 -4.59 -17.73 -1.11
CA PHE A 192 -5.87 -18.03 -0.42
C PHE A 192 -6.86 -16.86 -0.43
N ILE A 193 -6.37 -15.62 -0.55
CA ILE A 193 -7.18 -14.41 -0.76
C ILE A 193 -6.71 -13.72 -2.04
N ASP A 194 -7.67 -13.27 -2.84
CA ASP A 194 -7.47 -12.50 -4.06
C ASP A 194 -8.15 -11.12 -3.90
N PHE A 195 -7.40 -10.06 -4.11
CA PHE A 195 -7.89 -8.69 -4.02
C PHE A 195 -8.23 -8.08 -5.39
N GLY A 196 -7.94 -8.80 -6.48
CA GLY A 196 -7.97 -8.25 -7.83
C GLY A 196 -6.89 -7.18 -7.99
N TYR A 197 -7.29 -6.00 -8.44
CA TYR A 197 -6.38 -4.92 -8.79
C TYR A 197 -6.82 -3.59 -8.16
N SER A 198 -5.83 -2.77 -7.77
CA SER A 198 -5.97 -1.37 -7.41
C SER A 198 -4.69 -0.66 -7.83
N ASP A 199 -4.81 0.58 -8.32
CA ASP A 199 -3.64 1.42 -8.55
C ASP A 199 -2.88 1.62 -7.23
N PHE A 200 -1.56 1.53 -7.29
CA PHE A 200 -0.69 2.04 -6.23
C PHE A 200 -0.25 3.45 -6.57
N TYR A 201 -0.38 4.32 -5.59
CA TYR A 201 0.10 5.69 -5.62
C TYR A 201 1.39 5.77 -4.83
N SER A 202 2.41 6.40 -5.40
CA SER A 202 3.65 6.75 -4.71
C SER A 202 3.73 8.26 -4.63
N LEU A 203 3.89 8.76 -3.42
CA LEU A 203 3.86 10.17 -3.08
C LEU A 203 5.21 10.50 -2.47
N LEU A 204 5.91 11.50 -3.02
CA LEU A 204 7.17 12.00 -2.50
C LEU A 204 7.05 13.48 -2.18
N GLU A 205 7.64 13.88 -1.07
CA GLU A 205 7.72 15.26 -0.61
C GLU A 205 9.17 15.54 -0.23
N TYR A 206 9.89 16.31 -1.05
CA TYR A 206 11.33 16.58 -0.91
C TYR A 206 11.65 17.67 0.12
N GLY A 207 10.65 18.23 0.80
CA GLY A 207 10.82 19.14 1.91
C GLY A 207 11.53 20.45 1.53
N ALA A 208 12.24 21.04 2.50
CA ALA A 208 12.72 22.42 2.37
C ALA A 208 14.02 22.57 1.55
N THR A 209 14.88 21.54 1.54
CA THR A 209 16.18 21.53 0.88
C THR A 209 16.38 20.26 0.06
N ALA A 210 17.43 20.18 -0.77
CA ALA A 210 17.76 18.96 -1.53
C ALA A 210 18.40 17.84 -0.68
N SER A 211 18.18 17.85 0.64
CA SER A 211 18.71 16.87 1.57
C SER A 211 17.75 15.69 1.69
N ILE A 212 18.23 14.46 1.53
CA ILE A 212 17.40 13.24 1.70
C ILE A 212 16.75 13.12 3.08
N ALA A 213 17.29 13.80 4.09
CA ALA A 213 16.71 13.83 5.43
C ALA A 213 15.43 14.69 5.53
N ASP A 214 15.17 15.52 4.52
CA ASP A 214 13.94 16.30 4.41
C ASP A 214 12.84 15.53 3.66
N ASP A 215 13.19 14.41 3.01
CA ASP A 215 12.29 13.64 2.17
C ASP A 215 11.31 12.82 3.01
N SER A 216 10.05 12.83 2.60
CA SER A 216 9.05 11.89 3.11
C SER A 216 8.33 11.20 1.96
N GLU A 217 7.92 9.96 2.20
CA GLU A 217 7.20 9.17 1.21
C GLU A 217 5.93 8.55 1.79
N ALA A 218 4.97 8.32 0.90
CA ALA A 218 3.81 7.50 1.21
C ALA A 218 3.44 6.64 0.01
N ILE A 219 2.96 5.42 0.31
CA ILE A 219 2.33 4.53 -0.67
C ILE A 219 0.87 4.35 -0.27
N LEU A 220 -0.04 4.48 -1.23
CA LEU A 220 -1.47 4.40 -0.99
C LEU A 220 -2.16 3.64 -2.11
N SER A 221 -3.27 2.95 -1.79
CA SER A 221 -4.18 2.42 -2.80
C SER A 221 -5.60 2.95 -2.62
N ASN A 222 -6.44 2.79 -3.65
CA ASN A 222 -7.88 2.83 -3.44
C ASN A 222 -8.33 1.61 -2.60
N PRO A 223 -9.39 1.72 -1.79
CA PRO A 223 -9.97 0.57 -1.12
C PRO A 223 -10.42 -0.50 -2.13
N PHE A 224 -9.85 -1.69 -2.06
CA PHE A 224 -10.12 -2.82 -2.96
C PHE A 224 -10.93 -3.94 -2.30
N THR A 225 -11.68 -4.65 -3.14
CA THR A 225 -12.53 -5.76 -2.72
C THR A 225 -11.71 -7.00 -2.38
N VAL A 226 -12.30 -7.90 -1.60
CA VAL A 226 -11.64 -9.14 -1.17
C VAL A 226 -12.45 -10.34 -1.65
N LYS A 227 -11.79 -11.35 -2.20
CA LYS A 227 -12.40 -12.62 -2.61
C LYS A 227 -11.59 -13.80 -2.07
N LYS A 228 -12.30 -14.82 -1.60
CA LYS A 228 -11.71 -16.13 -1.29
C LYS A 228 -11.39 -16.85 -2.60
N VAL A 229 -10.22 -17.49 -2.67
CA VAL A 229 -9.85 -18.36 -3.80
C VAL A 229 -10.67 -19.65 -3.79
N SER A 230 -11.11 -20.11 -4.96
CA SER A 230 -11.87 -21.37 -5.09
C SER A 230 -10.99 -22.61 -5.04
N GLY A 231 -11.53 -23.74 -4.57
CA GLY A 231 -10.85 -25.03 -4.61
C GLY A 231 -9.70 -25.18 -3.58
N LEU A 232 -9.73 -24.37 -2.52
CA LEU A 232 -8.78 -24.46 -1.42
C LEU A 232 -8.97 -25.77 -0.65
N ASN A 233 -7.87 -26.30 -0.12
CA ASN A 233 -7.93 -27.40 0.85
C ASN A 233 -8.61 -26.91 2.15
N PRO A 234 -9.07 -27.82 3.04
CA PRO A 234 -9.84 -27.42 4.22
C PRO A 234 -9.13 -26.40 5.15
N LEU A 235 -7.80 -26.50 5.28
CA LEU A 235 -7.01 -25.57 6.10
C LEU A 235 -7.03 -24.16 5.51
N LEU A 236 -6.76 -24.03 4.21
CA LEU A 236 -6.73 -22.71 3.54
C LEU A 236 -8.13 -22.14 3.34
N ASP A 237 -9.14 -22.99 3.14
CA ASP A 237 -10.53 -22.55 3.06
C ASP A 237 -11.01 -21.96 4.39
N GLY A 238 -10.66 -22.60 5.51
CA GLY A 238 -10.93 -22.09 6.84
C GLY A 238 -10.19 -20.79 7.12
N LEU A 239 -8.90 -20.71 6.77
CA LEU A 239 -8.09 -19.50 6.91
C LEU A 239 -8.68 -18.30 6.13
N ALA A 240 -9.05 -18.52 4.86
CA ALA A 240 -9.66 -17.50 4.02
C ALA A 240 -11.04 -17.07 4.56
N SER A 241 -11.82 -18.02 5.07
CA SER A 241 -13.14 -17.73 5.62
C SER A 241 -13.03 -16.93 6.93
N ALA A 242 -12.06 -17.26 7.79
CA ALA A 242 -11.77 -16.50 9.00
C ALA A 242 -11.35 -15.04 8.68
N PHE A 243 -10.50 -14.85 7.67
CA PHE A 243 -10.14 -13.52 7.18
C PHE A 243 -11.35 -12.73 6.68
N LEU A 244 -12.23 -13.34 5.89
CA LEU A 244 -13.43 -12.68 5.37
C LEU A 244 -14.46 -12.36 6.45
N LEU A 245 -14.57 -13.17 7.51
CA LEU A 245 -15.46 -12.91 8.64
C LEU A 245 -15.09 -11.59 9.35
N ASP A 246 -13.80 -11.28 9.46
CA ASP A 246 -13.35 -10.02 10.05
C ASP A 246 -13.65 -8.82 9.16
N LEU A 247 -13.71 -8.99 7.83
CA LEU A 247 -13.97 -7.88 6.92
C LEU A 247 -15.45 -7.51 6.82
N SER A 248 -16.35 -8.50 6.87
CA SER A 248 -17.78 -8.27 6.57
C SER A 248 -17.92 -7.54 5.21
N ASP A 249 -18.62 -6.41 5.14
CA ASP A 249 -18.81 -5.59 3.93
C ASP A 249 -17.68 -4.55 3.69
N ARG A 250 -16.64 -4.55 4.52
CA ARG A 250 -15.52 -3.60 4.41
C ARG A 250 -14.57 -4.00 3.29
N ARG A 251 -13.74 -3.02 2.91
CA ARG A 251 -12.68 -3.19 1.91
C ARG A 251 -11.31 -3.10 2.56
N ILE A 252 -10.28 -3.50 1.84
CA ILE A 252 -8.89 -3.28 2.28
C ILE A 252 -8.33 -2.06 1.56
N GLN A 253 -7.65 -1.19 2.30
CA GLN A 253 -6.79 -0.15 1.75
C GLN A 253 -5.35 -0.43 2.15
N ALA A 254 -4.43 -0.37 1.19
CA ALA A 254 -2.99 -0.44 1.45
C ALA A 254 -2.46 0.96 1.74
N VAL A 255 -1.72 1.12 2.83
CA VAL A 255 -1.15 2.41 3.27
C VAL A 255 0.25 2.18 3.82
N HIS A 256 1.20 3.00 3.40
CA HIS A 256 2.52 3.14 3.99
C HIS A 256 2.88 4.62 4.06
N GLU A 257 3.57 5.01 5.13
CA GLU A 257 4.07 6.36 5.35
C GLU A 257 5.47 6.25 5.98
N SER A 258 6.43 7.02 5.49
CA SER A 258 7.79 7.07 6.00
C SER A 258 8.35 8.50 6.00
N ALA A 259 9.13 8.82 7.04
CA ALA A 259 9.92 10.06 7.16
C ALA A 259 11.32 9.95 6.56
N ALA A 260 11.63 8.81 5.94
CA ALA A 260 12.93 8.55 5.35
C ALA A 260 12.74 7.67 4.11
N VAL A 261 13.44 8.02 3.04
CA VAL A 261 13.50 7.21 1.83
C VAL A 261 14.43 6.02 2.09
N ALA A 262 13.98 4.81 1.72
CA ALA A 262 14.75 3.58 1.92
C ALA A 262 16.02 3.54 1.06
N ASP A 263 17.07 2.87 1.56
CA ASP A 263 18.24 2.53 0.75
C ASP A 263 17.82 1.65 -0.43
N VAL A 264 18.31 1.99 -1.62
CA VAL A 264 17.90 1.35 -2.87
C VAL A 264 18.98 0.43 -3.40
N ASN A 265 18.61 -0.83 -3.64
CA ASN A 265 19.49 -1.77 -4.33
C ASN A 265 19.20 -1.75 -5.83
N PHE A 266 20.18 -1.29 -6.61
CA PHE A 266 20.07 -1.24 -8.07
C PHE A 266 20.61 -2.51 -8.72
N SER A 267 19.86 -3.01 -9.69
CA SER A 267 20.27 -4.08 -10.58
C SER A 267 19.73 -3.84 -11.98
N SER A 268 19.97 -4.78 -12.89
CA SER A 268 19.41 -4.74 -14.24
C SER A 268 19.04 -6.14 -14.69
N GLY A 269 18.08 -6.23 -15.60
CA GLY A 269 17.59 -7.52 -16.10
C GLY A 269 16.64 -7.34 -17.26
N ASN A 270 16.73 -8.21 -18.27
CA ASN A 270 15.81 -8.23 -19.40
C ASN A 270 15.65 -6.88 -20.16
N GLY A 271 16.68 -6.04 -20.16
CA GLY A 271 16.65 -4.71 -20.79
C GLY A 271 16.14 -3.57 -19.89
N TYR A 272 15.86 -3.85 -18.61
CA TYR A 272 15.35 -2.89 -17.64
C TYR A 272 16.37 -2.60 -16.53
N GLY A 273 16.38 -1.35 -16.06
CA GLY A 273 16.96 -0.98 -14.78
C GLY A 273 15.96 -1.32 -13.69
N VAL A 274 16.43 -1.91 -12.60
CA VAL A 274 15.59 -2.37 -11.49
C VAL A 274 16.11 -1.77 -10.20
N ALA A 275 15.21 -1.18 -9.42
CA ALA A 275 15.45 -0.64 -8.11
C ALA A 275 14.62 -1.46 -7.11
N ALA A 276 15.28 -2.11 -6.15
CA ALA A 276 14.64 -2.89 -5.11
C ALA A 276 14.56 -2.08 -3.80
N PHE A 277 13.39 -2.13 -3.17
CA PHE A 277 13.03 -1.37 -1.99
C PHE A 277 12.43 -2.28 -0.94
N ASP A 278 12.63 -1.93 0.33
CA ASP A 278 11.87 -2.53 1.42
C ASP A 278 10.38 -2.23 1.24
N PHE A 279 9.52 -3.12 1.73
CA PHE A 279 8.07 -2.98 1.60
C PHE A 279 7.34 -3.10 2.94
N PRO A 280 7.48 -2.08 3.82
CA PRO A 280 6.53 -1.86 4.89
C PRO A 280 5.17 -1.44 4.30
N ILE A 281 4.10 -2.18 4.61
CA ILE A 281 2.76 -1.83 4.14
C ILE A 281 1.69 -2.28 5.12
N SER A 282 0.76 -1.39 5.45
CA SER A 282 -0.40 -1.68 6.29
C SER A 282 -1.62 -1.98 5.42
N PHE A 283 -2.31 -3.08 5.68
CA PHE A 283 -3.63 -3.37 5.12
C PHE A 283 -4.70 -3.02 6.16
N ARG A 284 -5.45 -1.95 5.88
CA ARG A 284 -6.49 -1.41 6.75
C ARG A 284 -7.88 -1.86 6.29
N ALA A 285 -8.68 -2.46 7.18
CA ALA A 285 -10.07 -2.81 6.89
C ALA A 285 -11.00 -1.60 7.06
N VAL A 286 -11.37 -0.99 5.94
CA VAL A 286 -12.01 0.32 5.88
C VAL A 286 -13.45 0.23 5.36
N SER A 287 -14.33 0.99 5.99
CA SER A 287 -15.68 1.21 5.48
C SER A 287 -15.61 2.23 4.35
N VAL A 288 -15.97 1.83 3.14
CA VAL A 288 -16.23 2.79 2.07
C VAL A 288 -17.67 3.24 2.26
N SER A 289 -17.88 4.50 2.60
CA SER A 289 -19.21 5.08 2.53
C SER A 289 -19.69 4.94 1.09
N VAL A 290 -20.57 3.97 0.84
CA VAL A 290 -21.49 4.08 -0.28
C VAL A 290 -22.22 5.38 0.01
N PRO A 291 -22.17 6.42 -0.84
CA PRO A 291 -23.06 7.54 -0.65
C PRO A 291 -24.45 6.92 -0.56
N GLU A 292 -25.15 7.09 0.57
CA GLU A 292 -26.52 6.63 0.64
C GLU A 292 -27.22 7.19 -0.61
N PRO A 293 -27.89 6.36 -1.43
CA PRO A 293 -28.70 6.89 -2.49
C PRO A 293 -29.67 7.84 -1.81
N SER A 294 -29.47 9.13 -2.06
CA SER A 294 -29.95 10.25 -1.28
C SER A 294 -31.42 10.09 -0.83
N LEU A 295 -31.63 9.51 0.36
CA LEU A 295 -32.91 9.58 1.07
C LEU A 295 -33.25 11.05 1.38
N MET A 296 -32.24 11.93 1.42
CA MET A 296 -32.38 13.38 1.51
C MET A 296 -33.03 14.03 0.27
N VAL A 297 -32.83 13.53 -0.94
CA VAL A 297 -33.54 14.03 -2.14
C VAL A 297 -34.97 13.47 -2.19
N GLY A 298 -35.17 12.22 -1.75
CA GLY A 298 -36.50 11.61 -1.62
C GLY A 298 -37.43 12.35 -0.63
N LEU A 299 -36.91 12.79 0.51
CA LEU A 299 -37.70 13.54 1.50
C LEU A 299 -37.95 15.01 1.10
N LEU A 300 -37.01 15.67 0.43
CA LEU A 300 -37.21 17.04 -0.09
C LEU A 300 -38.19 17.10 -1.27
N THR A 301 -38.22 16.07 -2.12
CA THR A 301 -39.21 15.98 -3.22
C THR A 301 -40.63 15.67 -2.72
N LEU A 302 -40.79 14.89 -1.65
CA LEU A 302 -42.11 14.65 -1.02
C LEU A 302 -42.62 15.87 -0.23
N GLY A 303 -41.73 16.64 0.40
CA GLY A 303 -42.08 17.89 1.08
C GLY A 303 -42.55 18.99 0.13
N THR A 304 -41.92 19.11 -1.05
CA THR A 304 -42.26 20.13 -2.06
C THR A 304 -43.54 19.80 -2.85
N LEU A 305 -43.79 18.52 -3.17
CA LEU A 305 -45.07 18.13 -3.81
C LEU A 305 -46.28 18.35 -2.90
N SER A 306 -46.13 18.17 -1.59
CA SER A 306 -47.21 18.39 -0.61
C SER A 306 -47.63 19.86 -0.49
N VAL A 307 -46.69 20.79 -0.65
CA VAL A 307 -46.93 22.24 -0.62
C VAL A 307 -47.56 22.74 -1.92
N VAL A 308 -47.17 22.19 -3.08
CA VAL A 308 -47.75 22.55 -4.39
C VAL A 308 -49.17 22.01 -4.54
N LEU A 309 -49.46 20.80 -4.06
CA LEU A 309 -50.82 20.22 -4.09
C LEU A 309 -51.80 20.93 -3.14
N ARG A 310 -51.33 21.45 -1.99
CA ARG A 310 -52.18 22.30 -1.12
C ARG A 310 -52.46 23.69 -1.72
N ARG A 311 -51.51 24.31 -2.41
CA ARG A 311 -51.73 25.61 -3.09
C ARG A 311 -52.68 25.51 -4.28
N LYS A 312 -52.67 24.40 -5.02
CA LYS A 312 -53.61 24.20 -6.15
C LYS A 312 -55.06 23.98 -5.71
N LYS A 313 -55.30 23.53 -4.46
CA LYS A 313 -56.64 23.36 -3.90
C LYS A 313 -57.24 24.65 -3.32
N GLN A 314 -56.41 25.64 -2.96
CA GLN A 314 -56.86 26.94 -2.47
C GLN A 314 -57.19 27.95 -3.59
N ASN A 315 -56.66 27.78 -4.80
CA ASN A 315 -56.92 28.70 -5.93
C ASN A 315 -58.11 28.30 -6.83
N ASN A 316 -58.86 27.26 -6.50
CA ASN A 316 -60.06 26.84 -7.24
C ASN A 316 -61.37 27.17 -6.49
N TRP A 317 -61.31 27.97 -5.43
CA TRP A 317 -62.47 28.47 -4.68
C TRP A 317 -62.32 29.99 -4.49
N SER A 318 -62.42 30.71 -5.60
CA SER A 318 -62.74 32.14 -5.67
C SER A 318 -63.28 32.45 -7.05
#